data_AF-A0A8J0SDW5-F1
#
_entry.id   AF-A0A8J0SDW5-F1
#
_cell.length_a   1.000
_cell.length_b   1.000
_cell.length_c   1.000
_cell.angle_alpha   90.00
_cell.angle_beta   90.00
_cell.angle_gamma   90.00
#
_symmetry.space_group_name_H-M   'P 1'
#
loop_
_entity.id
_entity.type
_entity.pdbx_description
1 polymer ?
#
loop_
_entity_poly.entity_id
_entity_poly.type
_entity_poly.pdbx_seq_one_letter_code
_entity_poly.pdbx_strand_id
1 'polypeptide(L)'
;MQECCVTCYTTAGQLLNIISPREFVDFSYTTQYEDGLLTCAVGIEYEGARPHCVRGFNHLCGWFCVPLQDNPQHSLLTGYIQTDLRGMLLKKTVDLAMAGNFS
;
A
#
# COMPACT_ATOMS: atom_id res chain seq x y z
N MET A 1 19.81 4.24 8.46
CA MET A 1 19.28 5.41 7.71
C MET A 1 17.79 5.43 7.96
N GLN A 2 17.24 6.53 8.46
CA GLN A 2 15.82 6.70 8.73
C GLN A 2 15.29 7.71 7.73
N GLU A 3 14.28 7.33 6.96
CA GLU A 3 13.72 8.17 5.91
C GLU A 3 12.20 8.21 6.07
N CYS A 4 11.65 9.42 6.09
CA CYS A 4 10.21 9.63 6.03
C CYS A 4 9.86 10.46 4.80
N CYS A 5 8.71 10.18 4.21
CA CYS A 5 8.19 10.96 3.10
C CYS A 5 6.66 10.91 3.09
N VAL A 6 6.07 11.89 2.40
CA VAL A 6 4.65 11.84 2.02
C VAL A 6 4.60 11.43 0.56
N THR A 7 3.88 10.35 0.28
CA THR A 7 3.74 9.79 -1.07
C THR A 7 2.30 10.00 -1.54
N CYS A 8 2.14 10.68 -2.68
CA CYS A 8 0.85 10.86 -3.34
C CYS A 8 0.87 10.11 -4.68
N TYR A 9 -0.07 9.18 -4.87
CA TYR A 9 -0.10 8.34 -6.05
C TYR A 9 -1.52 7.91 -6.42
N THR A 10 -1.69 7.51 -7.68
CA THR A 10 -2.98 7.04 -8.22
C THR A 10 -2.81 5.64 -8.78
N THR A 11 -3.69 4.71 -8.37
CA THR A 11 -3.70 3.35 -8.91
C THR A 11 -4.31 3.31 -10.31
N ALA A 12 -3.92 2.31 -11.10
CA ALA A 12 -4.65 1.96 -12.31
C ALA A 12 -6.07 1.43 -11.95
N GLY A 13 -6.99 1.48 -12.90
CA GLY A 13 -8.28 0.79 -12.74
C GLY A 13 -8.09 -0.72 -12.68
N GLN A 14 -8.89 -1.38 -11.84
CA GLN A 14 -8.78 -2.82 -11.56
C GLN A 14 -10.02 -3.57 -12.03
N LEU A 15 -9.85 -4.87 -12.28
CA LEU A 15 -10.92 -5.77 -12.72
C LEU A 15 -11.68 -5.20 -13.93
N LEU A 16 -10.96 -4.87 -15.00
CA LEU A 16 -11.52 -4.25 -16.22
C LEU A 16 -12.29 -2.95 -15.92
N ASN A 17 -11.75 -2.11 -15.03
CA ASN A 17 -12.33 -0.84 -14.57
C ASN A 17 -13.66 -0.96 -13.80
N ILE A 18 -14.03 -2.15 -13.32
CA ILE A 18 -15.11 -2.27 -12.32
C ILE A 18 -14.75 -1.47 -11.07
N ILE A 19 -13.47 -1.47 -10.69
CA ILE A 19 -12.92 -0.53 -9.72
C ILE A 19 -12.15 0.54 -10.51
N SER A 20 -12.66 1.76 -10.51
CA SER A 20 -11.96 2.90 -11.11
C SER A 20 -10.65 3.21 -10.36
N PRO A 21 -9.73 4.00 -10.95
CA PRO A 21 -8.54 4.51 -10.25
C PRO A 21 -8.84 5.07 -8.85
N ARG A 22 -7.89 4.91 -7.93
CA ARG A 22 -7.94 5.46 -6.58
C ARG A 22 -6.71 6.29 -6.30
N GLU A 23 -6.90 7.47 -5.73
CA GLU A 23 -5.80 8.29 -5.21
C GLU A 23 -5.54 7.91 -3.75
N PHE A 24 -4.26 7.82 -3.39
CA PHE A 24 -3.78 7.64 -2.02
C PHE A 24 -2.76 8.72 -1.69
N VAL A 25 -2.78 9.16 -0.43
CA VAL A 25 -1.78 10.05 0.14
C VAL A 25 -1.36 9.44 1.47
N ASP A 26 -0.15 8.91 1.49
CA ASP A 26 0.35 8.16 2.63
C ASP A 26 1.58 8.85 3.22
N PHE A 27 1.66 8.90 4.55
CA PHE A 27 2.92 9.09 5.24
C PHE A 27 3.65 7.76 5.28
N SER A 28 4.88 7.71 4.77
CA SER A 28 5.73 6.53 4.78
C SER A 28 6.97 6.76 5.61
N TYR A 29 7.41 5.70 6.29
CA TYR A 29 8.60 5.69 7.12
C TYR A 29 9.38 4.40 6.89
N THR A 30 10.67 4.54 6.60
CA THR A 30 11.61 3.43 6.45
C THR A 30 12.65 3.48 7.55
N THR A 31 12.85 2.35 8.23
CA THR A 31 13.82 2.19 9.31
C THR A 31 14.50 0.83 9.21
N GLN A 32 15.64 0.68 9.88
CA GLN A 32 16.26 -0.62 10.10
C GLN A 32 15.36 -1.49 10.99
N TYR A 33 15.27 -2.77 10.64
CA TYR A 33 14.56 -3.80 11.39
C TYR A 33 15.37 -5.09 11.28
N GLU A 34 15.85 -5.62 12.41
CA GLU A 34 16.80 -6.74 12.44
C GLU A 34 18.00 -6.50 11.49
N ASP A 35 18.37 -7.48 10.68
CA ASP A 35 19.42 -7.38 9.66
C ASP A 35 18.90 -6.83 8.32
N GLY A 36 17.71 -6.21 8.32
CA GLY A 36 17.01 -5.73 7.14
C GLY A 36 16.32 -4.38 7.34
N LEU A 37 15.18 -4.21 6.69
CA LEU A 37 14.42 -2.97 6.65
C LEU A 37 12.93 -3.20 6.94
N LEU A 38 12.33 -2.23 7.62
CA LEU A 38 10.89 -2.06 7.70
C LEU A 38 10.53 -0.76 6.98
N THR A 39 9.64 -0.84 6.00
CA THR A 39 8.94 0.31 5.45
C THR A 39 7.47 0.23 5.83
N CYS A 40 6.99 1.16 6.64
CA CYS A 40 5.57 1.25 7.01
C CYS A 40 4.94 2.51 6.42
N ALA A 41 3.62 2.48 6.28
CA ALA A 41 2.85 3.60 5.79
C ALA A 41 1.46 3.67 6.43
N VAL A 42 0.90 4.87 6.43
CA VAL A 42 -0.48 5.14 6.83
C VAL A 42 -1.04 6.28 5.99
N GLY A 43 -2.28 6.15 5.57
CA GLY A 43 -3.03 7.20 4.91
C GLY A 43 -3.17 8.42 5.82
N ILE A 44 -2.95 9.60 5.25
CA ILE A 44 -3.12 10.87 5.95
C ILE A 44 -4.21 11.72 5.30
N GLU A 45 -4.80 12.61 6.08
CA GLU A 45 -5.70 13.62 5.52
C GLU A 45 -4.91 14.64 4.70
N TYR A 46 -5.43 14.97 3.51
CA TYR A 46 -4.79 15.90 2.59
C TYR A 46 -5.84 16.74 1.88
N GLU A 47 -5.76 18.06 1.99
CA GLU A 47 -6.81 18.96 1.49
C GLU A 47 -6.84 19.10 -0.03
N GLY A 48 -5.75 18.77 -0.73
CA GLY A 48 -5.70 18.85 -2.19
C GLY A 48 -6.52 17.75 -2.85
N ALA A 49 -7.79 18.01 -3.16
CA ALA A 49 -8.66 17.06 -3.84
C ALA A 49 -8.41 17.05 -5.36
N ARG A 50 -8.23 15.87 -5.95
CA ARG A 50 -8.33 15.71 -7.40
C ARG A 50 -9.79 15.52 -7.80
N PRO A 51 -10.36 16.39 -8.66
CA PRO A 51 -11.72 16.19 -9.14
C PRO A 51 -11.82 14.85 -9.90
N HIS A 52 -12.91 14.13 -9.67
CA HIS A 52 -13.26 12.86 -10.33
C HIS A 52 -12.40 11.62 -9.98
N CYS A 53 -11.55 11.69 -8.96
CA CYS A 53 -10.88 10.50 -8.42
C CYS A 53 -11.40 10.19 -7.02
N VAL A 54 -11.77 8.93 -6.77
CA VAL A 54 -12.12 8.50 -5.42
C VAL A 54 -10.82 8.36 -4.62
N ARG A 55 -10.74 9.05 -3.49
CA ARG A 55 -9.61 8.90 -2.57
C ARG A 55 -9.80 7.63 -1.74
N GLY A 56 -8.89 6.68 -1.90
CA GLY A 56 -8.77 5.54 -1.00
C GLY A 56 -8.03 5.93 0.29
N PHE A 57 -7.94 5.00 1.23
CA PHE A 57 -7.21 5.20 2.47
C PHE A 57 -6.47 3.92 2.86
N ASN A 58 -5.16 4.00 3.03
CA ASN A 58 -4.41 2.92 3.65
C ASN A 58 -4.50 3.06 5.17
N HIS A 59 -5.04 2.05 5.84
CA HIS A 59 -4.72 1.89 7.26
C HIS A 59 -3.25 1.46 7.41
N LEU A 60 -2.77 1.31 8.64
CA LEU A 60 -1.40 0.87 8.91
C LEU A 60 -1.03 -0.34 8.05
N CYS A 61 -0.01 -0.16 7.22
CA CYS A 61 0.48 -1.16 6.29
C CYS A 61 2.00 -1.07 6.18
N GLY A 62 2.62 -2.05 5.52
CA GLY A 62 4.07 -2.02 5.34
C GLY A 62 4.67 -3.32 4.87
N TRP A 63 5.99 -3.28 4.72
CA TRP A 63 6.83 -4.35 4.23
C TRP A 63 8.01 -4.55 5.15
N PHE A 64 8.19 -5.79 5.60
CA PHE A 64 9.42 -6.26 6.22
C PHE A 64 10.27 -6.92 5.14
N CYS A 65 11.52 -6.49 5.00
CA CYS A 65 12.48 -7.07 4.09
C CYS A 65 13.71 -7.50 4.89
N VAL A 66 13.87 -8.80 5.12
CA VAL A 66 14.96 -9.36 5.92
C VAL A 66 15.73 -10.42 5.11
N PRO A 67 17.05 -10.55 5.26
CA PRO A 67 17.80 -11.60 4.58
C PRO A 67 17.36 -13.00 5.03
N LEU A 68 17.37 -13.98 4.11
CA LEU A 68 17.15 -15.38 4.49
C LEU A 68 18.38 -15.90 5.25
N GLN A 69 18.16 -16.56 6.39
CA GLN A 69 19.23 -17.04 7.27
C GLN A 69 20.21 -17.98 6.54
N ASP A 70 19.68 -18.91 5.73
CA ASP A 70 20.49 -19.90 5.01
C ASP A 70 21.02 -19.41 3.65
N ASN A 71 20.52 -18.27 3.15
CA ASN A 71 20.91 -17.71 1.86
C ASN A 71 20.82 -16.18 1.85
N PRO A 72 21.82 -15.47 2.41
CA PRO A 72 21.78 -14.01 2.58
C PRO A 72 21.76 -13.20 1.28
N GLN A 73 21.98 -13.83 0.13
CA GLN A 73 21.82 -13.20 -1.19
C GLN A 73 20.35 -13.03 -1.59
N HIS A 74 19.42 -13.55 -0.79
CA HIS A 74 17.99 -13.46 -0.98
C HIS A 74 17.33 -12.89 0.29
N SER A 75 16.15 -12.30 0.12
CA SER A 75 15.39 -11.71 1.22
C SER A 75 13.98 -12.29 1.30
N LEU A 76 13.49 -12.47 2.52
CA LEU A 76 12.08 -12.68 2.80
C LEU A 76 11.39 -11.32 2.86
N LEU A 77 10.44 -11.11 1.95
CA LEU A 77 9.58 -9.93 1.92
C LEU A 77 8.21 -10.29 2.47
N THR A 78 7.82 -9.69 3.60
CA THR A 78 6.51 -9.91 4.24
C THR A 78 5.71 -8.63 4.23
N GLY A 79 4.55 -8.64 3.58
CA GLY A 79 3.67 -7.49 3.43
C GLY A 79 2.42 -7.57 4.30
N TYR A 80 2.07 -6.45 4.94
CA TYR A 80 0.79 -6.25 5.60
C TYR A 80 0.06 -5.13 4.90
N ILE A 81 -1.14 -5.40 4.40
CA ILE A 81 -1.86 -4.48 3.50
C ILE A 81 -3.28 -4.34 3.98
N GLN A 82 -3.65 -3.12 4.34
CA GLN A 82 -4.95 -2.81 4.91
C GLN A 82 -5.55 -1.59 4.22
N THR A 83 -5.88 -1.76 2.95
CA THR A 83 -6.39 -0.70 2.08
C THR A 83 -7.92 -0.64 2.11
N ASP A 84 -8.47 0.54 2.38
CA ASP A 84 -9.87 0.89 2.12
C ASP A 84 -9.96 1.62 0.77
N LEU A 85 -10.50 0.94 -0.25
CA LEU A 85 -10.69 1.52 -1.58
C LEU A 85 -11.80 2.58 -1.63
N ARG A 86 -12.68 2.62 -0.63
CA ARG A 86 -13.83 3.52 -0.52
C ARG A 86 -14.76 3.49 -1.76
N GLY A 87 -15.79 4.35 -1.70
CA GLY A 87 -16.85 4.42 -2.69
C GLY A 87 -17.87 3.28 -2.57
N MET A 88 -18.81 3.23 -3.50
CA MET A 88 -19.85 2.19 -3.52
C MET A 88 -19.36 0.98 -4.32
N LEU A 89 -18.61 0.11 -3.65
CA LEU A 89 -18.10 -1.14 -4.23
C LEU A 89 -18.74 -2.35 -3.53
N LEU A 90 -18.99 -3.40 -4.30
CA LEU A 90 -19.38 -4.69 -3.73
C LEU A 90 -18.19 -5.32 -3.01
N LYS A 91 -18.41 -5.82 -1.79
CA LYS A 91 -17.35 -6.46 -0.98
C LYS A 91 -16.58 -7.53 -1.76
N LYS A 92 -17.28 -8.42 -2.47
CA LYS A 92 -16.64 -9.48 -3.29
C LYS A 92 -15.69 -8.93 -4.36
N THR A 93 -16.02 -7.79 -4.95
CA THR A 93 -15.17 -7.11 -5.94
C THR A 93 -13.91 -6.55 -5.30
N VAL A 94 -14.04 -5.96 -4.10
CA VAL A 94 -12.90 -5.50 -3.30
C VAL A 94 -12.00 -6.66 -2.91
N ASP A 95 -12.57 -7.74 -2.38
CA ASP A 95 -11.83 -8.94 -1.95
C ASP A 95 -11.04 -9.55 -3.12
N LEU A 96 -11.65 -9.66 -4.30
CA LEU A 96 -11.00 -10.20 -5.50
C LEU A 96 -9.85 -9.29 -5.98
N ALA A 97 -10.06 -7.98 -6.00
CA ALA A 97 -9.03 -7.04 -6.42
C ALA A 97 -7.84 -7.04 -5.45
N MET A 98 -8.09 -7.08 -4.15
CA MET A 98 -7.03 -7.10 -3.14
C MET A 98 -6.23 -8.40 -3.19
N ALA A 99 -6.88 -9.56 -3.37
CA ALA A 99 -6.16 -10.82 -3.55
C ALA A 99 -5.30 -10.83 -4.82
N GLY A 100 -5.83 -10.31 -5.93
CA GLY A 100 -5.14 -10.29 -7.23
C GLY A 100 -3.92 -9.36 -7.33
N ASN A 101 -3.80 -8.35 -6.47
CA ASN A 101 -2.66 -7.41 -6.51
C ASN A 101 -1.39 -7.98 -5.87
N PHE A 102 -1.51 -9.04 -5.08
CA PHE A 102 -0.43 -9.61 -4.28
C PHE A 102 -0.26 -11.13 -4.48
N SER A 103 -0.90 -11.68 -5.52
CA SER A 103 -0.71 -13.07 -5.97
C SER A 103 0.29 -13.19 -7.11
#